data_AF-A0A958Q5N6-F1
#
_entry.id   AF-A0A958Q5N6-F1
#
_cell.length_a   1.000
_cell.length_b   1.000
_cell.length_c   1.000
_cell.angle_alpha   90.00
_cell.angle_beta   90.00
_cell.angle_gamma   90.00
#
_symmetry.space_group_name_H-M   'P 1'
#
loop_
_entity.id
_entity.type
_entity.pdbx_description
1 polymer ?
#
loop_
_entity_poly.entity_id
_entity_poly.type
_entity_poly.pdbx_seq_one_letter_code
_entity_poly.pdbx_strand_id
1 'polypeptide(L)'
;QCDDGNDVDGDGCNAQCQTEYCGDGVVQTSEQCDDGNNTSGDGCDATCHNEYCGDGITQAGLGEQCDDGNDVSGDGCNAQCQTEYCGDGITQTGLGEQCDDGNNVDGDGCNATCQAEYCGDGITQAGLGEQCDDGNYVDGDGCSMYCMQEYCGDGITQPGLGEQCDDGNDIDGDGCSATCQEEYCGDGIVQGFEQCDDGNDVNGDGCNNDCGLEFCGDGILQAALGEQCDDGNNTNGDGCESDCSNPPVDCLGTPYGTAELDVCGVCDGDGTSCLDCGQFDNTEQLMSLDGGADAQKNLVIRSIRTLKRKAGASSVRKFVKARRLEALALYEKNWVLTWTIPTVVETCSNTVLCVQTDYSTVTAEYNDNSARLREIVEEVVSKLRKKTGRKKAGKSLLEEASVEYEANLALSSSVATISSNCDL
;
A
#
# COMPACT_ATOMS: atom_id res chain seq x y z
N GLN A 1 70.33 -50.22 -80.14
CA GLN A 1 70.47 -49.64 -81.48
C GLN A 1 69.21 -49.98 -82.23
N CYS A 2 68.47 -48.95 -82.64
CA CYS A 2 67.26 -49.04 -83.44
C CYS A 2 67.56 -48.51 -84.86
N ASP A 3 66.61 -48.69 -85.79
CA ASP A 3 66.67 -48.20 -87.18
C ASP A 3 65.21 -48.11 -87.68
N ASP A 4 64.72 -46.90 -87.90
CA ASP A 4 63.39 -46.61 -88.46
C ASP A 4 63.44 -46.15 -89.93
N GLY A 5 64.63 -46.23 -90.54
CA GLY A 5 64.84 -45.93 -91.95
C GLY A 5 64.86 -44.44 -92.33
N ASN A 6 64.98 -43.51 -91.37
CA ASN A 6 65.18 -42.09 -91.66
C ASN A 6 66.03 -41.35 -90.58
N ASP A 7 66.22 -40.03 -90.72
CA ASP A 7 67.03 -39.19 -89.81
C ASP A 7 66.17 -38.14 -89.06
N VAL A 8 64.87 -38.37 -88.91
CA VAL A 8 63.94 -37.47 -88.20
C VAL A 8 63.81 -37.93 -86.76
N ASP A 9 64.04 -37.03 -85.79
CA ASP A 9 63.85 -37.36 -84.38
C ASP A 9 62.35 -37.41 -84.00
N GLY A 10 61.98 -38.29 -83.07
CA GLY A 10 60.65 -38.41 -82.47
C GLY A 10 59.72 -39.45 -83.07
N ASP A 11 60.22 -40.39 -83.89
CA ASP A 11 59.47 -41.52 -84.46
C ASP A 11 59.96 -42.91 -83.97
N GLY A 12 60.75 -42.94 -82.89
CA GLY A 12 61.17 -44.14 -82.18
C GLY A 12 62.67 -44.47 -82.30
N CYS A 13 63.43 -43.76 -83.15
CA CYS A 13 64.88 -43.83 -83.20
C CYS A 13 65.52 -42.49 -83.60
N ASN A 14 66.43 -41.97 -82.77
CA ASN A 14 67.08 -40.71 -83.11
C ASN A 14 68.09 -40.85 -84.27
N ALA A 15 68.53 -39.72 -84.83
CA ALA A 15 69.51 -39.67 -85.94
C ALA A 15 70.90 -40.30 -85.64
N GLN A 16 71.14 -40.77 -84.40
CA GLN A 16 72.33 -41.52 -83.98
C GLN A 16 72.06 -43.02 -83.78
N CYS A 17 70.91 -43.53 -84.23
CA CYS A 17 70.44 -44.91 -84.11
C CYS A 17 70.27 -45.38 -82.65
N GLN A 18 69.88 -44.47 -81.75
CA GLN A 18 69.56 -44.77 -80.35
C GLN A 18 68.05 -44.71 -80.11
N THR A 19 67.56 -45.62 -79.27
CA THR A 19 66.13 -45.70 -78.94
C THR A 19 65.76 -44.49 -78.13
N GLU A 20 64.67 -43.84 -78.49
CA GLU A 20 64.10 -42.69 -77.78
C GLU A 20 63.36 -43.20 -76.55
N TYR A 21 63.60 -42.57 -75.41
CA TYR A 21 62.98 -42.90 -74.13
C TYR A 21 62.98 -41.68 -73.21
N CYS A 22 62.02 -41.65 -72.30
CA CYS A 22 61.91 -40.61 -71.30
C CYS A 22 63.13 -40.56 -70.39
N GLY A 23 63.69 -39.35 -70.21
CA GLY A 23 64.82 -39.07 -69.35
C GLY A 23 66.17 -39.15 -70.06
N ASP A 24 66.21 -38.95 -71.37
CA ASP A 24 67.45 -38.94 -72.16
C ASP A 24 68.03 -37.53 -72.39
N GLY A 25 67.32 -36.51 -71.92
CA GLY A 25 67.68 -35.09 -71.99
C GLY A 25 67.19 -34.39 -73.25
N VAL A 26 66.38 -35.05 -74.08
CA VAL A 26 65.87 -34.51 -75.34
C VAL A 26 64.37 -34.71 -75.45
N VAL A 27 63.60 -33.62 -75.37
CA VAL A 27 62.13 -33.65 -75.52
C VAL A 27 61.73 -34.16 -76.91
N GLN A 28 61.13 -35.34 -76.95
CA GLN A 28 60.64 -35.95 -78.20
C GLN A 28 59.18 -35.57 -78.48
N THR A 29 58.65 -35.88 -79.67
CA THR A 29 57.28 -35.51 -80.07
C THR A 29 56.19 -36.12 -79.18
N SER A 30 56.47 -37.25 -78.53
CA SER A 30 55.56 -37.92 -77.59
C SER A 30 55.67 -37.42 -76.15
N GLU A 31 56.61 -36.52 -75.85
CA GLU A 31 56.94 -36.05 -74.51
C GLU A 31 56.52 -34.59 -74.33
N GLN A 32 56.13 -34.22 -73.11
CA GLN A 32 55.80 -32.84 -72.77
C GLN A 32 56.99 -32.09 -72.16
N CYS A 33 57.91 -32.82 -71.55
CA CYS A 33 59.18 -32.38 -70.98
C CYS A 33 60.19 -33.55 -71.01
N ASP A 34 61.47 -33.28 -70.74
CA ASP A 34 62.51 -34.28 -70.44
C ASP A 34 63.63 -33.54 -69.68
N ASP A 35 63.93 -33.97 -68.45
CA ASP A 35 64.94 -33.35 -67.59
C ASP A 35 66.27 -34.14 -67.51
N GLY A 36 66.43 -35.15 -68.37
CA GLY A 36 67.61 -36.00 -68.44
C GLY A 36 67.63 -37.15 -67.43
N ASN A 37 66.51 -37.44 -66.76
CA ASN A 37 66.35 -38.63 -65.95
C ASN A 37 64.87 -39.08 -65.77
N ASN A 38 64.62 -40.11 -64.93
CA ASN A 38 63.28 -40.67 -64.68
C ASN A 38 62.89 -40.56 -63.20
N THR A 39 63.47 -39.61 -62.47
CA THR A 39 63.04 -39.26 -61.12
C THR A 39 61.82 -38.36 -61.25
N SER A 40 60.90 -38.42 -60.29
CA SER A 40 59.78 -37.48 -60.24
C SER A 40 60.07 -36.39 -59.21
N GLY A 41 59.59 -35.19 -59.47
CA GLY A 41 59.71 -34.00 -58.63
C GLY A 41 60.96 -33.16 -58.91
N ASP A 42 61.67 -33.38 -60.02
CA ASP A 42 62.84 -32.60 -60.45
C ASP A 42 62.66 -31.87 -61.79
N GLY A 43 61.44 -31.81 -62.30
CA GLY A 43 61.04 -30.97 -63.44
C GLY A 43 60.32 -31.72 -64.55
N CYS A 44 60.39 -33.05 -64.56
CA CYS A 44 59.64 -33.89 -65.48
C CYS A 44 59.33 -35.26 -64.86
N ASP A 45 58.11 -35.76 -64.98
CA ASP A 45 57.77 -37.04 -64.35
C ASP A 45 58.45 -38.23 -65.06
N ALA A 46 58.45 -39.42 -64.44
CA ALA A 46 59.07 -40.62 -64.99
C ALA A 46 58.40 -41.15 -66.28
N THR A 47 57.40 -40.45 -66.80
CA THR A 47 56.70 -40.72 -68.06
C THR A 47 56.70 -39.52 -69.02
N CYS A 48 57.50 -38.50 -68.71
CA CYS A 48 57.72 -37.30 -69.48
C CYS A 48 56.51 -36.36 -69.63
N HIS A 49 55.72 -36.25 -68.55
CA HIS A 49 54.69 -35.23 -68.38
C HIS A 49 55.18 -34.09 -67.48
N ASN A 50 54.70 -32.88 -67.77
CA ASN A 50 55.03 -31.71 -66.95
C ASN A 50 54.49 -31.90 -65.54
N GLU A 51 55.33 -31.63 -64.56
CA GLU A 51 54.97 -31.65 -63.14
C GLU A 51 54.50 -30.25 -62.74
N TYR A 52 53.28 -30.12 -62.25
CA TYR A 52 52.72 -28.85 -61.81
C TYR A 52 51.57 -29.06 -60.82
N CYS A 53 51.39 -28.09 -59.93
CA CYS A 53 50.29 -28.08 -58.99
C CYS A 53 48.92 -28.14 -59.68
N GLY A 54 48.12 -29.13 -59.31
CA GLY A 54 46.79 -29.39 -59.85
C GLY A 54 46.75 -30.48 -60.93
N ASP A 55 47.78 -31.34 -61.02
CA ASP A 55 47.83 -32.45 -61.97
C ASP A 55 47.30 -33.79 -61.38
N GLY A 56 46.93 -33.77 -60.10
CA GLY A 56 46.39 -34.90 -59.35
C GLY A 56 47.45 -35.77 -58.67
N ILE A 57 48.72 -35.35 -58.69
CA ILE A 57 49.85 -36.10 -58.13
C ILE A 57 50.64 -35.19 -57.20
N THR A 58 50.75 -35.52 -55.92
CA THR A 58 51.54 -34.68 -54.99
C THR A 58 53.05 -34.86 -55.22
N GLN A 59 53.74 -33.84 -55.73
CA GLN A 59 55.19 -33.85 -55.93
C GLN A 59 55.95 -33.01 -54.89
N ALA A 60 56.40 -33.67 -53.82
CA ALA A 60 57.16 -33.02 -52.74
C ALA A 60 58.46 -32.34 -53.19
N GLY A 61 59.06 -32.77 -54.31
CA GLY A 61 60.26 -32.16 -54.90
C GLY A 61 60.05 -30.73 -55.43
N LEU A 62 58.81 -30.40 -55.82
CA LEU A 62 58.39 -29.05 -56.24
C LEU A 62 57.81 -28.21 -55.07
N GLY A 63 57.80 -28.76 -53.86
CA GLY A 63 57.30 -28.07 -52.66
C GLY A 63 55.82 -28.26 -52.38
N GLU A 64 55.17 -29.21 -53.04
CA GLU A 64 53.76 -29.54 -52.84
C GLU A 64 53.53 -30.33 -51.55
N GLN A 65 52.48 -29.96 -50.82
CA GLN A 65 52.00 -30.64 -49.60
C GLN A 65 50.72 -31.42 -49.85
N CYS A 66 49.95 -31.02 -50.86
CA CYS A 66 48.74 -31.67 -51.36
C CYS A 66 48.65 -31.45 -52.88
N ASP A 67 47.74 -32.18 -53.55
CA ASP A 67 47.27 -31.90 -54.92
C ASP A 67 45.87 -32.51 -55.06
N ASP A 68 44.86 -31.71 -55.43
CA ASP A 68 43.47 -32.15 -55.61
C ASP A 68 43.01 -32.18 -57.09
N GLY A 69 43.97 -32.12 -58.02
CA GLY A 69 43.75 -32.24 -59.45
C GLY A 69 43.25 -30.97 -60.13
N ASN A 70 43.35 -29.80 -59.47
CA ASN A 70 43.09 -28.50 -60.08
C ASN A 70 43.82 -27.35 -59.35
N ASP A 71 43.65 -26.10 -59.82
CA ASP A 71 44.29 -24.88 -59.27
C ASP A 71 43.29 -23.94 -58.57
N VAL A 72 42.11 -24.43 -58.20
CA VAL A 72 41.12 -23.70 -57.42
C VAL A 72 41.54 -23.73 -55.95
N SER A 73 41.15 -22.71 -55.19
CA SER A 73 41.35 -22.67 -53.74
C SER A 73 40.03 -22.93 -53.02
N GLY A 74 40.10 -23.58 -51.87
CA GLY A 74 38.98 -23.89 -50.99
C GLY A 74 38.33 -25.26 -51.26
N ASP A 75 38.92 -26.11 -52.08
CA ASP A 75 38.44 -27.45 -52.40
C ASP A 75 39.35 -28.60 -51.91
N GLY A 76 40.37 -28.27 -51.11
CA GLY A 76 41.20 -29.24 -50.40
C GLY A 76 42.69 -29.01 -50.60
N CYS A 77 43.09 -28.28 -51.64
CA CYS A 77 44.45 -27.85 -51.85
C CYS A 77 44.46 -26.46 -52.52
N ASN A 78 45.29 -25.53 -52.06
CA ASN A 78 45.30 -24.21 -52.68
C ASN A 78 46.05 -24.20 -54.03
N ALA A 79 45.94 -23.10 -54.78
CA ALA A 79 46.61 -22.93 -56.08
C ALA A 79 48.16 -22.95 -56.03
N GLN A 80 48.76 -23.08 -54.85
CA GLN A 80 50.21 -23.26 -54.62
C GLN A 80 50.54 -24.62 -54.00
N CYS A 81 49.59 -25.56 -54.05
CA CYS A 81 49.67 -26.91 -53.52
C CYS A 81 50.07 -26.99 -52.05
N GLN A 82 49.59 -26.03 -51.25
CA GLN A 82 49.67 -26.07 -49.80
C GLN A 82 48.34 -26.52 -49.21
N THR A 83 48.42 -27.30 -48.13
CA THR A 83 47.22 -27.80 -47.44
C THR A 83 46.44 -26.63 -46.86
N GLU A 84 45.13 -26.61 -47.14
CA GLU A 84 44.18 -25.64 -46.60
C GLU A 84 43.63 -26.17 -45.27
N TYR A 85 43.69 -25.36 -44.22
CA TYR A 85 43.20 -25.72 -42.89
C TYR A 85 42.97 -24.48 -42.03
N CYS A 86 42.01 -24.62 -41.11
CA CYS A 86 41.71 -23.59 -40.13
C CYS A 86 42.93 -23.23 -39.27
N GLY A 87 43.21 -21.93 -39.19
CA GLY A 87 44.31 -21.33 -38.43
C GLY A 87 45.57 -21.07 -39.25
N ASP A 88 45.46 -20.99 -40.58
CA ASP A 88 46.59 -20.70 -41.48
C ASP A 88 46.67 -19.21 -41.89
N GLY A 89 45.72 -18.40 -41.43
CA GLY A 89 45.63 -16.96 -41.66
C GLY A 89 44.83 -16.59 -42.92
N ILE A 90 44.18 -17.55 -43.58
CA ILE A 90 43.45 -17.34 -44.83
C ILE A 90 42.06 -17.93 -44.70
N THR A 91 41.00 -17.11 -44.77
CA THR A 91 39.63 -17.63 -44.70
C THR A 91 39.24 -18.45 -45.94
N GLN A 92 39.12 -19.77 -45.80
CA GLN A 92 38.72 -20.69 -46.87
C GLN A 92 37.24 -21.10 -46.76
N THR A 93 36.35 -20.26 -47.28
CA THR A 93 34.89 -20.50 -47.24
C THR A 93 34.43 -21.84 -47.85
N GLY A 94 35.19 -22.41 -48.77
CA GLY A 94 34.91 -23.73 -49.37
C GLY A 94 35.07 -24.91 -48.39
N LEU A 95 35.89 -24.74 -47.34
CA LEU A 95 36.03 -25.69 -46.23
C LEU A 95 35.07 -25.41 -45.06
N GLY A 96 34.22 -24.38 -45.17
CA GLY A 96 33.23 -24.02 -44.16
C GLY A 96 33.70 -22.99 -43.13
N GLU A 97 34.82 -22.33 -43.38
CA GLU A 97 35.36 -21.27 -42.53
C GLU A 97 34.58 -19.96 -42.69
N GLN A 98 34.30 -19.30 -41.57
CA GLN A 98 33.68 -17.97 -41.51
C GLN A 98 34.69 -16.87 -41.18
N CYS A 99 35.77 -17.22 -40.49
CA CYS A 99 36.91 -16.38 -40.15
C CYS A 99 38.18 -17.26 -40.14
N ASP A 100 39.36 -16.62 -40.06
CA ASP A 100 40.63 -17.27 -39.72
C ASP A 100 41.57 -16.19 -39.15
N ASP A 101 42.06 -16.36 -37.93
CA ASP A 101 42.93 -15.41 -37.23
C ASP A 101 44.41 -15.87 -37.16
N GLY A 102 44.76 -16.89 -37.95
CA GLY A 102 46.12 -17.42 -38.07
C GLY A 102 46.51 -18.40 -36.97
N ASN A 103 45.55 -18.87 -36.17
CA ASN A 103 45.78 -19.95 -35.22
C ASN A 103 44.48 -20.73 -34.88
N ASN A 104 44.53 -21.64 -33.89
CA ASN A 104 43.41 -22.48 -33.46
C ASN A 104 43.16 -22.34 -31.94
N VAL A 105 43.38 -21.15 -31.39
CA VAL A 105 43.06 -20.80 -30.02
C VAL A 105 41.63 -20.26 -30.02
N ASP A 106 40.86 -20.56 -28.97
CA ASP A 106 39.53 -19.98 -28.81
C ASP A 106 39.65 -18.62 -28.11
N GLY A 107 38.86 -17.64 -28.55
CA GLY A 107 38.65 -16.35 -27.92
C GLY A 107 39.60 -15.24 -28.36
N ASP A 108 40.35 -15.40 -29.45
CA ASP A 108 41.22 -14.38 -30.04
C ASP A 108 40.77 -13.84 -31.40
N GLY A 109 39.54 -14.17 -31.81
CA GLY A 109 38.87 -13.60 -32.98
C GLY A 109 38.21 -14.65 -33.86
N CYS A 110 38.69 -15.88 -33.81
CA CYS A 110 38.11 -17.02 -34.50
C CYS A 110 38.31 -18.29 -33.68
N ASN A 111 37.27 -19.12 -33.52
CA ASN A 111 37.43 -20.33 -32.72
C ASN A 111 38.26 -21.41 -33.43
N ALA A 112 38.64 -22.47 -32.72
CA ALA A 112 39.44 -23.58 -33.27
C ALA A 112 38.76 -24.39 -34.42
N THR A 113 37.55 -24.00 -34.82
CA THR A 113 36.82 -24.55 -35.99
C THR A 113 36.47 -23.48 -37.03
N CYS A 114 37.17 -22.34 -36.96
CA CYS A 114 37.05 -21.21 -37.87
C CYS A 114 35.63 -20.62 -37.97
N GLN A 115 34.90 -20.61 -36.86
CA GLN A 115 33.63 -19.92 -36.74
C GLN A 115 33.83 -18.60 -35.99
N ALA A 116 33.09 -17.57 -36.43
CA ALA A 116 33.19 -16.24 -35.85
C ALA A 116 32.73 -16.27 -34.39
N GLU A 117 33.54 -15.65 -33.54
CA GLU A 117 33.26 -15.49 -32.12
C GLU A 117 32.58 -14.14 -31.91
N TYR A 118 31.40 -14.14 -31.32
CA TYR A 118 30.63 -12.92 -31.07
C TYR A 118 29.63 -13.13 -29.94
N CYS A 119 29.43 -12.06 -29.17
CA CYS A 119 28.41 -11.99 -28.14
C CYS A 119 27.02 -12.38 -28.67
N GLY A 120 26.32 -13.28 -27.99
CA GLY A 120 25.00 -13.80 -28.35
C GLY A 120 25.03 -15.10 -29.15
N ASP A 121 26.16 -15.82 -29.18
CA ASP A 121 26.29 -17.14 -29.81
C ASP A 121 26.09 -18.32 -28.83
N GLY A 122 25.92 -18.01 -27.55
CA GLY A 122 25.68 -18.95 -26.46
C GLY A 122 26.96 -19.47 -25.81
N ILE A 123 28.13 -18.92 -26.13
CA ILE A 123 29.43 -19.33 -25.62
C ILE A 123 30.15 -18.10 -25.06
N THR A 124 30.48 -18.10 -23.77
CA THR A 124 31.20 -16.96 -23.18
C THR A 124 32.66 -16.90 -23.63
N GLN A 125 33.04 -15.92 -24.45
CA GLN A 125 34.42 -15.72 -24.91
C GLN A 125 35.14 -14.62 -24.11
N ALA A 126 35.71 -14.99 -22.96
CA ALA A 126 36.44 -14.07 -22.08
C ALA A 126 37.60 -13.31 -22.75
N GLY A 127 38.20 -13.86 -23.81
CA GLY A 127 39.27 -13.22 -24.58
C GLY A 127 38.80 -11.98 -25.37
N LEU A 128 37.51 -11.92 -25.73
CA LEU A 128 36.86 -10.76 -26.33
C LEU A 128 36.24 -9.79 -25.31
N GLY A 129 36.39 -10.08 -24.01
CA GLY A 129 35.91 -9.24 -22.91
C GLY A 129 34.52 -9.60 -22.40
N GLU A 130 33.95 -10.72 -22.83
CA GLU A 130 32.64 -11.20 -22.38
C GLU A 130 32.67 -11.74 -20.95
N GLN A 131 31.63 -11.42 -20.18
CA GLN A 131 31.43 -11.89 -18.81
C GLN A 131 30.30 -12.93 -18.70
N CYS A 132 29.40 -12.95 -19.69
CA CYS A 132 28.32 -13.91 -19.87
C CYS A 132 28.00 -14.02 -21.37
N ASP A 133 27.19 -15.01 -21.75
CA ASP A 133 26.53 -15.09 -23.07
C ASP A 133 25.28 -15.99 -22.92
N ASP A 134 24.09 -15.47 -23.21
CA ASP A 134 22.82 -16.20 -23.12
C ASP A 134 22.23 -16.60 -24.48
N GLY A 135 23.03 -16.47 -25.54
CA GLY A 135 22.68 -16.88 -26.90
C GLY A 135 21.83 -15.90 -27.68
N ASN A 136 21.72 -14.63 -27.23
CA ASN A 136 21.06 -13.59 -27.98
C ASN A 136 21.56 -12.15 -27.64
N TYR A 137 20.86 -11.12 -28.12
CA TYR A 137 21.20 -9.68 -27.95
C TYR A 137 20.06 -8.89 -27.27
N VAL A 138 19.29 -9.54 -26.40
CA VAL A 138 18.23 -8.90 -25.63
C VAL A 138 18.83 -8.48 -24.30
N ASP A 139 18.48 -7.30 -23.81
CA ASP A 139 18.85 -6.89 -22.46
C ASP A 139 17.81 -7.44 -21.46
N GLY A 140 18.26 -7.92 -20.31
CA GLY A 140 17.46 -8.32 -19.16
C GLY A 140 17.00 -9.78 -19.15
N ASP A 141 17.57 -10.66 -19.96
CA ASP A 141 17.30 -12.11 -19.95
C ASP A 141 18.47 -12.98 -19.45
N GLY A 142 19.49 -12.35 -18.85
CA GLY A 142 20.58 -13.02 -18.14
C GLY A 142 21.95 -12.59 -18.62
N CYS A 143 22.05 -11.92 -19.76
CA CYS A 143 23.25 -11.28 -20.24
C CYS A 143 22.91 -10.08 -21.13
N SER A 144 23.59 -8.95 -20.95
CA SER A 144 23.31 -7.75 -21.75
C SER A 144 23.71 -7.93 -23.21
N MET A 145 23.21 -7.07 -24.10
CA MET A 145 23.58 -7.06 -25.52
C MET A 145 25.07 -6.78 -25.80
N TYR A 146 25.84 -6.44 -24.77
CA TYR A 146 27.30 -6.27 -24.80
C TYR A 146 28.04 -7.39 -24.07
N CYS A 147 27.36 -8.49 -23.72
CA CYS A 147 27.89 -9.64 -22.99
C CYS A 147 28.49 -9.31 -21.62
N MET A 148 27.91 -8.32 -20.96
CA MET A 148 28.21 -7.95 -19.58
C MET A 148 27.17 -8.56 -18.65
N GLN A 149 27.60 -9.04 -17.48
CA GLN A 149 26.70 -9.56 -16.46
C GLN A 149 25.72 -8.47 -16.03
N GLU A 150 24.45 -8.83 -16.02
CA GLU A 150 23.35 -8.00 -15.57
C GLU A 150 23.11 -8.30 -14.08
N TYR A 151 23.25 -7.29 -13.23
CA TYR A 151 23.03 -7.41 -11.80
C TYR A 151 22.72 -6.05 -11.18
N CYS A 152 21.97 -6.09 -10.10
CA CYS A 152 21.65 -4.91 -9.31
C CYS A 152 22.91 -4.23 -8.77
N GLY A 153 23.05 -2.93 -9.05
CA GLY A 153 24.16 -2.08 -8.63
C GLY A 153 25.22 -1.87 -9.71
N ASP A 154 24.89 -2.08 -10.98
CA ASP A 154 25.80 -1.88 -12.11
C ASP A 154 25.65 -0.50 -12.79
N GLY A 155 24.67 0.29 -12.34
CA GLY A 155 24.35 1.63 -12.81
C GLY A 155 23.32 1.66 -13.94
N ILE A 156 22.71 0.52 -14.29
CA ILE A 156 21.77 0.39 -15.41
C ILE A 156 20.52 -0.34 -14.93
N THR A 157 19.38 0.37 -14.87
CA THR A 157 18.10 -0.25 -14.47
C THR A 157 17.63 -1.30 -15.48
N GLN A 158 17.44 -2.53 -15.02
CA GLN A 158 17.09 -3.70 -15.84
C GLN A 158 15.75 -4.32 -15.41
N PRO A 159 14.60 -3.87 -15.97
CA PRO A 159 13.28 -4.35 -15.57
C PRO A 159 13.05 -5.87 -15.77
N GLY A 160 13.80 -6.49 -16.68
CA GLY A 160 13.74 -7.94 -16.95
C GLY A 160 14.16 -8.80 -15.75
N LEU A 161 15.05 -8.27 -14.90
CA LEU A 161 15.51 -8.90 -13.66
C LEU A 161 14.67 -8.50 -12.43
N GLY A 162 13.65 -7.66 -12.61
CA GLY A 162 12.79 -7.17 -11.54
C GLY A 162 13.30 -5.91 -10.84
N GLU A 163 14.26 -5.20 -11.44
CA GLU A 163 14.77 -3.93 -10.95
C GLU A 163 13.78 -2.79 -11.23
N GLN A 164 13.62 -1.91 -10.23
CA GLN A 164 12.82 -0.69 -10.29
C GLN A 164 13.72 0.56 -10.34
N CYS A 165 14.91 0.48 -9.75
CA CYS A 165 15.96 1.48 -9.76
C CYS A 165 17.33 0.80 -9.88
N ASP A 166 18.40 1.57 -10.11
CA ASP A 166 19.79 1.15 -9.94
C ASP A 166 20.65 2.42 -9.73
N ASP A 167 21.39 2.50 -8.62
CA ASP A 167 22.25 3.65 -8.27
C ASP A 167 23.76 3.36 -8.39
N GLY A 168 24.11 2.24 -9.03
CA GLY A 168 25.48 1.86 -9.33
C GLY A 168 26.24 1.21 -8.17
N ASN A 169 25.54 0.74 -7.14
CA ASN A 169 26.11 -0.11 -6.11
C ASN A 169 25.05 -0.97 -5.37
N ASP A 170 25.48 -1.78 -4.39
CA ASP A 170 24.64 -2.70 -3.61
C ASP A 170 24.49 -2.25 -2.13
N ILE A 171 24.59 -0.95 -1.86
CA ILE A 171 24.41 -0.38 -0.52
C ILE A 171 22.93 -0.04 -0.36
N ASP A 172 22.33 -0.43 0.77
CA ASP A 172 20.99 0.05 1.10
C ASP A 172 21.06 1.54 1.49
N GLY A 173 20.17 2.34 0.92
CA GLY A 173 19.88 3.67 1.44
C GLY A 173 20.53 4.86 0.73
N ASP A 174 21.14 4.69 -0.43
CA ASP A 174 21.77 5.76 -1.21
C ASP A 174 21.05 6.10 -2.53
N GLY A 175 19.81 5.63 -2.68
CA GLY A 175 18.93 5.96 -3.79
C GLY A 175 18.25 4.74 -4.41
N CYS A 176 18.80 3.56 -4.17
CA CYS A 176 18.23 2.28 -4.55
C CYS A 176 18.67 1.20 -3.56
N SER A 177 17.76 0.30 -3.18
CA SER A 177 18.12 -0.79 -2.25
C SER A 177 19.12 -1.78 -2.86
N ALA A 178 19.79 -2.58 -2.03
CA ALA A 178 20.67 -3.66 -2.48
C ALA A 178 19.96 -4.78 -3.29
N THR A 179 18.64 -4.68 -3.45
CA THR A 179 17.80 -5.56 -4.28
C THR A 179 17.09 -4.83 -5.42
N CYS A 180 17.57 -3.62 -5.73
CA CYS A 180 17.12 -2.76 -6.82
C CYS A 180 15.62 -2.44 -6.79
N GLN A 181 15.08 -2.33 -5.58
CA GLN A 181 13.75 -1.79 -5.33
C GLN A 181 13.87 -0.33 -4.93
N GLU A 182 12.93 0.49 -5.41
CA GLU A 182 12.85 1.91 -5.04
C GLU A 182 12.69 2.02 -3.52
N GLU A 183 13.54 2.84 -2.91
CA GLU A 183 13.47 3.19 -1.50
C GLU A 183 12.59 4.43 -1.38
N TYR A 184 11.45 4.32 -0.69
CA TYR A 184 10.52 5.43 -0.52
C TYR A 184 9.93 5.41 0.88
N CYS A 185 9.69 6.62 1.39
CA CYS A 185 9.07 6.82 2.68
C CYS A 185 7.65 6.24 2.71
N GLY A 186 7.31 5.50 3.76
CA GLY A 186 6.00 4.90 3.95
C GLY A 186 5.86 3.47 3.44
N ASP A 187 6.97 2.74 3.24
CA ASP A 187 6.97 1.33 2.83
C ASP A 187 6.98 0.35 4.02
N GLY A 188 7.16 0.87 5.23
CA GLY A 188 7.18 0.15 6.50
C GLY A 188 8.57 -0.27 6.95
N ILE A 189 9.62 0.18 6.28
CA ILE A 189 10.99 -0.28 6.48
C ILE A 189 11.95 0.92 6.45
N VAL A 190 12.52 1.28 7.61
CA VAL A 190 13.51 2.36 7.73
C VAL A 190 14.79 2.04 6.91
N GLN A 191 15.03 2.80 5.85
CA GLN A 191 16.16 2.63 4.91
C GLN A 191 16.89 3.97 4.66
N GLY A 192 18.21 3.92 4.46
CA GLY A 192 19.00 5.10 4.05
C GLY A 192 18.94 6.34 4.93
N PHE A 193 18.39 7.42 4.37
CA PHE A 193 18.31 8.75 5.00
C PHE A 193 17.07 8.93 5.89
N GLU A 194 16.22 7.91 5.98
CA GLU A 194 15.02 7.90 6.81
C GLU A 194 15.37 7.82 8.30
N GLN A 195 14.75 8.68 9.11
CA GLN A 195 14.86 8.64 10.56
C GLN A 195 13.79 7.75 11.20
N CYS A 196 12.70 7.50 10.47
CA CYS A 196 11.58 6.64 10.79
C CYS A 196 10.88 6.20 9.49
N ASP A 197 9.97 5.22 9.60
CA ASP A 197 8.99 4.85 8.57
C ASP A 197 7.84 4.14 9.31
N ASP A 198 6.61 4.62 9.15
CA ASP A 198 5.39 4.07 9.78
C ASP A 198 4.45 3.36 8.80
N GLY A 199 4.94 3.08 7.59
CA GLY A 199 4.26 2.27 6.57
C GLY A 199 3.20 3.02 5.77
N ASN A 200 3.22 4.36 5.78
CA ASN A 200 2.42 5.18 4.89
C ASN A 200 2.96 6.64 4.74
N ASP A 201 2.34 7.43 3.85
CA ASP A 201 2.71 8.84 3.57
C ASP A 201 1.86 9.89 4.35
N VAL A 202 1.20 9.49 5.43
CA VAL A 202 0.38 10.41 6.24
C VAL A 202 1.28 11.11 7.26
N ASN A 203 1.06 12.40 7.46
CA ASN A 203 1.74 13.14 8.53
C ASN A 203 0.96 12.99 9.83
N GLY A 204 1.68 12.79 10.93
CA GLY A 204 1.21 12.82 12.31
C GLY A 204 0.88 11.46 12.91
N ASP A 205 1.28 10.35 12.30
CA ASP A 205 1.08 8.99 12.82
C ASP A 205 2.35 8.25 13.24
N GLY A 206 3.49 8.96 13.31
CA GLY A 206 4.73 8.45 13.85
C GLY A 206 5.94 8.79 12.97
N CYS A 207 5.73 9.03 11.70
CA CYS A 207 6.74 9.49 10.76
C CYS A 207 6.16 10.45 9.73
N ASN A 208 6.86 11.56 9.44
CA ASN A 208 6.36 12.48 8.41
C ASN A 208 6.67 11.94 6.99
N ASN A 209 6.05 12.54 5.98
CA ASN A 209 6.19 12.16 4.58
C ASN A 209 7.57 12.43 3.95
N ASP A 210 8.48 13.07 4.69
CA ASP A 210 9.90 13.22 4.35
C ASP A 210 10.78 12.27 5.21
N CYS A 211 10.15 11.29 5.88
CA CYS A 211 10.75 10.31 6.78
C CYS A 211 11.59 10.90 7.92
N GLY A 212 11.17 12.09 8.39
CA GLY A 212 11.65 12.71 9.61
C GLY A 212 10.82 12.28 10.82
N LEU A 213 11.51 12.07 11.95
CA LEU A 213 10.85 11.81 13.22
C LEU A 213 9.94 12.99 13.57
N GLU A 214 8.70 12.68 13.89
CA GLU A 214 7.72 13.65 14.37
C GLU A 214 7.92 13.81 15.89
N PHE A 215 8.21 15.03 16.32
CA PHE A 215 8.45 15.30 17.74
C PHE A 215 8.00 16.71 18.11
N CYS A 216 7.52 16.80 19.34
CA CYS A 216 7.19 18.06 19.98
C CYS A 216 8.36 19.04 19.98
N GLY A 217 8.10 20.24 19.46
CA GLY A 217 9.03 21.36 19.36
C GLY A 217 9.71 21.49 18.00
N ASP A 218 9.16 20.90 16.93
CA ASP A 218 9.71 20.95 15.57
C ASP A 218 9.06 22.05 14.69
N GLY A 219 8.02 22.70 15.19
CA GLY A 219 7.28 23.79 14.54
C GLY A 219 6.06 23.32 13.76
N ILE A 220 5.70 22.04 13.83
CA ILE A 220 4.63 21.42 13.06
C ILE A 220 3.63 20.76 14.03
N LEU A 221 2.37 21.20 14.01
CA LEU A 221 1.35 20.63 14.90
C LEU A 221 0.94 19.21 14.45
N GLN A 222 1.33 18.19 15.21
CA GLN A 222 0.98 16.78 14.96
C GLN A 222 -0.16 16.28 15.87
N ALA A 223 -1.38 16.73 15.56
CA ALA A 223 -2.57 16.44 16.38
C ALA A 223 -2.88 14.94 16.56
N ALA A 224 -2.45 14.08 15.65
CA ALA A 224 -2.67 12.63 15.72
C ALA A 224 -1.73 11.92 16.71
N LEU A 225 -0.56 12.50 17.04
CA LEU A 225 0.32 12.07 18.14
C LEU A 225 -0.08 12.65 19.51
N GLY A 226 -1.14 13.47 19.55
CA GLY A 226 -1.68 14.04 20.78
C GLY A 226 -1.18 15.45 21.12
N GLU A 227 -0.46 16.09 20.21
CA GLU A 227 -0.06 17.49 20.34
C GLU A 227 -1.25 18.43 20.29
N GLN A 228 -1.25 19.42 21.17
CA GLN A 228 -2.29 20.45 21.25
C GLN A 228 -1.78 21.81 20.73
N CYS A 229 -0.48 22.01 20.73
CA CYS A 229 0.26 23.13 20.16
C CYS A 229 1.67 22.66 19.78
N ASP A 230 2.37 23.45 18.96
CA ASP A 230 3.82 23.34 18.73
C ASP A 230 4.34 24.76 18.38
N ASP A 231 5.33 25.26 19.13
CA ASP A 231 5.91 26.59 18.94
C ASP A 231 7.37 26.56 18.44
N GLY A 232 7.80 25.41 17.91
CA GLY A 232 9.12 25.21 17.31
C GLY A 232 10.26 25.07 18.31
N ASN A 233 9.95 24.84 19.59
CA ASN A 233 10.94 24.49 20.59
C ASN A 233 10.33 23.78 21.82
N ASN A 234 11.17 23.37 22.78
CA ASN A 234 10.76 22.68 24.02
C ASN A 234 10.96 23.55 25.28
N THR A 235 10.78 24.86 25.15
CA THR A 235 10.81 25.79 26.28
C THR A 235 9.39 25.92 26.84
N ASN A 236 9.24 25.91 28.16
CA ASN A 236 7.94 26.21 28.76
C ASN A 236 7.80 27.73 28.85
N GLY A 237 6.63 28.27 28.48
CA GLY A 237 6.30 29.68 28.76
C GLY A 237 6.20 30.59 27.56
N ASP A 238 6.54 30.13 26.35
CA ASP A 238 6.69 30.95 25.15
C ASP A 238 5.69 30.66 24.02
N GLY A 239 4.77 29.73 24.24
CA GLY A 239 3.65 29.47 23.34
C GLY A 239 3.03 28.10 23.55
N CYS A 240 3.88 27.10 23.77
CA CYS A 240 3.53 25.73 24.08
C CYS A 240 4.29 25.26 25.33
N GLU A 241 3.82 24.18 25.96
CA GLU A 241 4.62 23.48 26.98
C GLU A 241 5.55 22.46 26.30
N SER A 242 6.65 22.09 26.94
CA SER A 242 7.62 21.11 26.43
C SER A 242 7.08 19.69 26.18
N ASP A 243 5.82 19.43 26.55
CA ASP A 243 5.08 18.20 26.26
C ASP A 243 3.97 18.41 25.21
N CYS A 244 4.04 19.52 24.48
CA CYS A 244 3.08 19.93 23.46
C CYS A 244 1.63 20.03 23.95
N SER A 245 1.46 20.27 25.25
CA SER A 245 0.19 20.64 25.84
C SER A 245 -0.01 22.16 25.80
N ASN A 246 -1.28 22.58 25.68
CA ASN A 246 -1.58 24.00 25.77
C ASN A 246 -1.17 24.54 27.14
N PRO A 247 -0.51 25.71 27.20
CA PRO A 247 -0.10 26.31 28.46
C PRO A 247 -1.30 26.57 29.37
N PRO A 248 -1.14 26.47 30.70
CA PRO A 248 -2.19 26.81 31.65
C PRO A 248 -2.67 28.24 31.42
N VAL A 249 -3.96 28.39 31.16
CA VAL A 249 -4.60 29.70 30.99
C VAL A 249 -5.23 30.17 32.30
N ASP A 250 -5.18 31.47 32.54
CA ASP A 250 -5.91 32.12 33.63
C ASP A 250 -7.42 32.21 33.33
N CYS A 251 -8.21 32.75 34.27
CA CYS A 251 -9.66 32.84 34.08
C CYS A 251 -10.10 33.84 32.99
N LEU A 252 -9.18 34.61 32.39
CA LEU A 252 -9.41 35.46 31.21
C LEU A 252 -9.01 34.77 29.90
N GLY A 253 -8.48 33.54 29.95
CA GLY A 253 -7.95 32.84 28.80
C GLY A 253 -6.55 33.29 28.40
N THR A 254 -5.82 33.97 29.30
CA THR A 254 -4.44 34.41 29.06
C THR A 254 -3.48 33.29 29.48
N PRO A 255 -2.63 32.77 28.56
CA PRO A 255 -1.57 31.82 28.91
C PRO A 255 -0.64 32.38 29.99
N TYR A 256 -0.40 31.60 31.05
CA TYR A 256 0.38 32.00 32.23
C TYR A 256 -0.08 33.31 32.89
N GLY A 257 -1.34 33.69 32.68
CA GLY A 257 -1.89 34.87 33.32
C GLY A 257 -2.05 34.69 34.83
N THR A 258 -2.20 35.81 35.54
CA THR A 258 -2.34 35.83 37.00
C THR A 258 -3.78 36.08 37.44
N ALA A 259 -4.74 36.16 36.51
CA ALA A 259 -6.11 36.43 36.87
C ALA A 259 -6.71 35.24 37.62
N GLU A 260 -7.16 35.48 38.85
CA GLU A 260 -7.77 34.46 39.69
C GLU A 260 -9.27 34.72 39.82
N LEU A 261 -10.03 33.65 40.05
CA LEU A 261 -11.43 33.76 40.40
C LEU A 261 -11.56 34.37 41.80
N ASP A 262 -12.39 35.40 41.94
CA ASP A 262 -12.73 35.96 43.24
C ASP A 262 -13.68 35.04 44.03
N VAL A 263 -14.03 35.46 45.26
CA VAL A 263 -14.98 34.72 46.12
C VAL A 263 -16.38 34.58 45.50
N CYS A 264 -16.71 35.34 44.47
CA CYS A 264 -17.98 35.28 43.74
C CYS A 264 -17.92 34.42 42.47
N GLY A 265 -16.74 33.87 42.12
CA GLY A 265 -16.53 33.14 40.87
C GLY A 265 -16.43 34.06 39.65
N VAL A 266 -16.12 35.34 39.86
CA VAL A 266 -15.84 36.32 38.79
C VAL A 266 -14.33 36.46 38.65
N CYS A 267 -13.85 36.37 37.40
CA CYS A 267 -12.43 36.51 37.12
C CYS A 267 -11.94 37.94 37.39
N ASP A 268 -10.89 38.10 38.21
CA ASP A 268 -10.40 39.40 38.70
C ASP A 268 -11.50 40.28 39.33
N GLY A 269 -12.52 39.65 39.92
CA GLY A 269 -13.60 40.34 40.60
C GLY A 269 -13.16 41.00 41.91
N ASP A 270 -13.89 42.03 42.33
CA ASP A 270 -13.62 42.77 43.57
C ASP A 270 -14.30 42.17 44.82
N GLY A 271 -14.92 40.99 44.67
CA GLY A 271 -15.67 40.31 45.74
C GLY A 271 -17.00 40.97 46.11
N THR A 272 -17.44 42.01 45.38
CA THR A 272 -18.70 42.73 45.67
C THR A 272 -19.84 42.45 44.68
N SER A 273 -19.55 41.73 43.59
CA SER A 273 -20.52 41.36 42.54
C SER A 273 -21.45 40.19 42.91
N CYS A 274 -21.28 39.57 44.07
CA CYS A 274 -22.23 38.60 44.60
C CYS A 274 -23.54 39.30 44.99
N LEU A 275 -24.59 39.33 44.14
CA LEU A 275 -26.01 39.11 44.53
C LEU A 275 -26.99 39.51 43.41
N ASP A 276 -27.74 38.53 42.92
CA ASP A 276 -29.15 38.68 42.55
C ASP A 276 -30.00 37.48 43.04
N CYS A 277 -29.69 36.95 44.23
CA CYS A 277 -30.49 35.90 44.85
C CYS A 277 -31.88 36.43 45.25
N GLY A 278 -32.91 35.98 44.53
CA GLY A 278 -34.31 36.28 44.82
C GLY A 278 -35.00 35.15 45.58
N GLN A 279 -35.78 35.48 46.61
CA GLN A 279 -36.68 34.52 47.26
C GLN A 279 -38.01 34.46 46.51
N PHE A 280 -38.45 33.25 46.19
CA PHE A 280 -39.74 32.97 45.55
C PHE A 280 -40.59 32.07 46.44
N ASP A 281 -41.82 32.50 46.71
CA ASP A 281 -42.80 31.73 47.49
C ASP A 281 -43.67 30.88 46.55
N ASN A 282 -43.45 29.56 46.59
CA ASN A 282 -44.15 28.55 45.80
C ASN A 282 -45.44 28.04 46.47
N THR A 283 -45.83 28.54 47.65
CA THR A 283 -46.89 27.94 48.46
C THR A 283 -48.21 27.78 47.68
N GLU A 284 -48.61 28.80 46.91
CA GLU A 284 -49.86 28.75 46.11
C GLU A 284 -49.82 27.68 45.01
N GLN A 285 -48.65 27.48 44.39
CA GLN A 285 -48.46 26.49 43.35
C GLN A 285 -48.48 25.07 43.91
N LEU A 286 -47.84 24.84 45.07
CA LEU A 286 -47.85 23.55 45.76
C LEU A 286 -49.25 23.18 46.26
N MET A 287 -50.00 24.14 46.81
CA MET A 287 -51.41 23.93 47.18
C MET A 287 -52.27 23.56 45.97
N SER A 288 -52.01 24.18 44.80
CA SER A 288 -52.70 23.87 43.56
C SER A 288 -52.38 22.47 43.04
N LEU A 289 -51.13 22.02 43.16
CA LEU A 289 -50.71 20.65 42.81
C LEU A 289 -51.40 19.59 43.69
N ASP A 290 -51.42 19.76 45.02
CA ASP A 290 -52.14 18.83 45.91
C ASP A 290 -53.64 18.78 45.57
N GLY A 291 -54.26 19.96 45.36
CA GLY A 291 -55.63 20.07 44.91
C GLY A 291 -55.90 19.34 43.59
N GLY A 292 -54.98 19.44 42.64
CA GLY A 292 -55.02 18.74 41.35
C GLY A 292 -54.93 17.21 41.49
N ALA A 293 -54.05 16.72 42.36
CA ALA A 293 -53.95 15.29 42.66
C ALA A 293 -55.23 14.75 43.33
N ASP A 294 -55.83 15.52 44.24
CA ASP A 294 -57.11 15.19 44.88
C ASP A 294 -58.25 15.14 43.84
N ALA A 295 -58.31 16.10 42.92
CA ALA A 295 -59.29 16.15 41.84
C ALA A 295 -59.24 14.88 40.96
N GLN A 296 -58.05 14.46 40.53
CA GLN A 296 -57.87 13.25 39.72
C GLN A 296 -58.28 11.97 40.46
N LYS A 297 -57.87 11.82 41.73
CA LYS A 297 -58.33 10.70 42.58
C LYS A 297 -59.86 10.71 42.72
N ASN A 298 -60.46 11.86 42.96
CA ASN A 298 -61.91 11.99 43.12
C ASN A 298 -62.65 11.66 41.82
N LEU A 299 -62.08 11.96 40.66
CA LEU A 299 -62.59 11.55 39.36
C LEU A 299 -62.56 10.03 39.19
N VAL A 300 -61.47 9.36 39.58
CA VAL A 300 -61.38 7.89 39.61
C VAL A 300 -62.46 7.30 40.54
N ILE A 301 -62.64 7.85 41.74
CA ILE A 301 -63.66 7.37 42.67
C ILE A 301 -65.07 7.56 42.07
N ARG A 302 -65.33 8.69 41.41
CA ARG A 302 -66.60 9.00 40.73
C ARG A 302 -66.87 8.06 39.56
N SER A 303 -65.86 7.75 38.75
CA SER A 303 -65.96 6.80 37.64
C SER A 303 -66.26 5.39 38.16
N ILE A 304 -65.59 4.97 39.25
CA ILE A 304 -65.84 3.71 39.95
C ILE A 304 -67.27 3.61 40.50
N ARG A 305 -67.80 4.67 41.13
CA ARG A 305 -69.20 4.72 41.60
C ARG A 305 -70.16 4.55 40.43
N THR A 306 -69.87 5.19 39.30
CA THR A 306 -70.66 5.07 38.07
C THR A 306 -70.66 3.63 37.53
N LEU A 307 -69.49 2.96 37.54
CA LEU A 307 -69.37 1.56 37.16
C LEU A 307 -70.17 0.64 38.10
N LYS A 308 -70.04 0.81 39.42
CA LYS A 308 -70.80 0.03 40.42
C LYS A 308 -72.31 0.14 40.23
N ARG A 309 -72.80 1.37 39.99
CA ARG A 309 -74.23 1.64 39.78
C ARG A 309 -74.76 1.00 38.50
N LYS A 310 -74.00 1.04 37.40
CA LYS A 310 -74.48 0.59 36.07
C LYS A 310 -74.20 -0.89 35.74
N ALA A 311 -73.16 -1.49 36.33
CA ALA A 311 -72.74 -2.87 36.04
C ALA A 311 -73.11 -3.90 37.13
N GLY A 312 -73.66 -3.44 38.26
CA GLY A 312 -74.00 -4.26 39.43
C GLY A 312 -72.79 -4.52 40.34
N ALA A 313 -72.93 -4.21 41.64
CA ALA A 313 -71.82 -4.14 42.59
C ALA A 313 -71.04 -5.46 42.79
N SER A 314 -71.72 -6.61 42.68
CA SER A 314 -71.09 -7.93 42.85
C SER A 314 -70.20 -8.33 41.67
N SER A 315 -70.56 -7.96 40.44
CA SER A 315 -69.86 -8.41 39.22
C SER A 315 -68.52 -7.70 38.98
N VAL A 316 -68.33 -6.52 39.58
CA VAL A 316 -67.13 -5.68 39.44
C VAL A 316 -66.37 -5.48 40.76
N ARG A 317 -66.76 -6.19 41.82
CA ARG A 317 -66.27 -5.96 43.20
C ARG A 317 -64.75 -5.99 43.32
N LYS A 318 -64.10 -7.03 42.79
CA LYS A 318 -62.63 -7.20 42.84
C LYS A 318 -61.90 -6.09 42.07
N PHE A 319 -62.36 -5.80 40.86
CA PHE A 319 -61.81 -4.75 39.99
C PHE A 319 -61.91 -3.36 40.64
N VAL A 320 -63.10 -3.02 41.16
CA VAL A 320 -63.33 -1.73 41.83
C VAL A 320 -62.48 -1.60 43.11
N LYS A 321 -62.34 -2.67 43.90
CA LYS A 321 -61.50 -2.63 45.11
C LYS A 321 -60.04 -2.35 44.75
N ALA A 322 -59.50 -3.03 43.73
CA ALA A 322 -58.13 -2.84 43.27
C ALA A 322 -57.88 -1.41 42.77
N ARG A 323 -58.68 -0.93 41.81
CA ARG A 323 -58.52 0.42 41.24
C ARG A 323 -58.72 1.54 42.26
N ARG A 324 -59.58 1.35 43.26
CA ARG A 324 -59.76 2.34 44.34
C ARG A 324 -58.55 2.42 45.27
N LEU A 325 -57.94 1.28 45.61
CA LEU A 325 -56.74 1.26 46.45
C LEU A 325 -55.55 1.87 45.72
N GLU A 326 -55.40 1.54 44.44
CA GLU A 326 -54.36 2.10 43.56
C GLU A 326 -54.49 3.62 43.45
N ALA A 327 -55.70 4.15 43.22
CA ALA A 327 -55.90 5.60 43.15
C ALA A 327 -55.64 6.33 44.48
N LEU A 328 -55.89 5.69 45.63
CA LEU A 328 -55.56 6.26 46.94
C LEU A 328 -54.04 6.30 47.15
N ALA A 329 -53.35 5.23 46.77
CA ALA A 329 -51.89 5.15 46.88
C ALA A 329 -51.19 6.15 45.95
N LEU A 330 -51.67 6.32 44.72
CA LEU A 330 -51.11 7.30 43.78
C LEU A 330 -51.33 8.74 44.26
N TYR A 331 -52.49 9.04 44.85
CA TYR A 331 -52.74 10.33 45.48
C TYR A 331 -51.78 10.59 46.65
N GLU A 332 -51.61 9.60 47.54
CA GLU A 332 -50.71 9.71 48.69
C GLU A 332 -49.26 9.94 48.24
N LYS A 333 -48.81 9.24 47.19
CA LYS A 333 -47.50 9.48 46.57
C LYS A 333 -47.38 10.91 46.04
N ASN A 334 -48.37 11.39 45.29
CA ASN A 334 -48.34 12.76 44.77
C ASN A 334 -48.39 13.80 45.87
N TRP A 335 -49.13 13.56 46.96
CA TRP A 335 -49.12 14.41 48.13
C TRP A 335 -47.71 14.51 48.73
N VAL A 336 -47.02 13.38 48.93
CA VAL A 336 -45.64 13.38 49.45
C VAL A 336 -44.69 14.13 48.49
N LEU A 337 -44.78 13.88 47.19
CA LEU A 337 -43.94 14.53 46.18
C LEU A 337 -44.13 16.05 46.18
N THR A 338 -45.38 16.53 46.18
CA THR A 338 -45.69 17.97 46.25
C THR A 338 -45.07 18.64 47.47
N TRP A 339 -45.15 18.02 48.65
CA TRP A 339 -44.62 18.58 49.89
C TRP A 339 -43.15 18.27 50.16
N THR A 340 -42.47 17.61 49.21
CA THR A 340 -41.00 17.47 49.20
C THR A 340 -40.33 18.74 48.63
N ILE A 341 -41.06 19.51 47.81
CA ILE A 341 -40.59 20.79 47.28
C ILE A 341 -40.78 21.87 48.37
N PRO A 342 -39.75 22.67 48.67
CA PRO A 342 -39.84 23.72 49.69
C PRO A 342 -40.79 24.83 49.25
N THR A 343 -41.51 25.40 50.22
CA THR A 343 -42.47 26.50 50.00
C THR A 343 -41.78 27.82 49.67
N VAL A 344 -40.54 28.01 50.13
CA VAL A 344 -39.70 29.15 49.78
C VAL A 344 -38.46 28.60 49.10
N VAL A 345 -38.22 29.02 47.86
CA VAL A 345 -37.00 28.70 47.11
C VAL A 345 -36.18 29.96 46.93
N GLU A 346 -34.87 29.82 47.00
CA GLU A 346 -33.93 30.87 46.60
C GLU A 346 -33.40 30.55 45.22
N THR A 347 -33.38 31.54 44.32
CA THR A 347 -32.84 31.41 42.97
C THR A 347 -31.77 32.45 42.75
N CYS A 348 -30.55 32.04 42.38
CA CYS A 348 -29.41 32.92 42.11
C CYS A 348 -28.92 32.72 40.66
N SER A 349 -28.50 33.80 39.99
CA SER A 349 -28.24 33.74 38.54
C SER A 349 -26.85 33.23 38.14
N ASN A 350 -25.86 33.18 39.03
CA ASN A 350 -24.57 32.49 38.81
C ASN A 350 -23.67 32.66 40.04
N THR A 351 -23.49 31.61 40.84
CA THR A 351 -22.28 31.48 41.67
C THR A 351 -21.87 30.01 41.73
N VAL A 352 -20.56 29.76 41.69
CA VAL A 352 -19.93 28.44 41.88
C VAL A 352 -20.14 27.90 43.31
N LEU A 353 -20.65 28.75 44.22
CA LEU A 353 -20.84 28.48 45.64
C LEU A 353 -22.28 28.13 46.04
N CYS A 354 -23.26 28.23 45.14
CA CYS A 354 -24.63 27.81 45.45
C CYS A 354 -24.82 26.31 45.15
N VAL A 355 -25.34 25.58 46.13
CA VAL A 355 -25.80 24.20 45.93
C VAL A 355 -27.19 24.26 45.29
N GLN A 356 -27.29 23.88 44.01
CA GLN A 356 -28.58 23.72 43.34
C GLN A 356 -29.18 22.35 43.64
N THR A 357 -30.43 22.35 44.12
CA THR A 357 -31.26 21.16 44.28
C THR A 357 -32.30 21.16 43.16
N ASP A 358 -32.25 20.13 42.31
CA ASP A 358 -33.19 19.92 41.22
C ASP A 358 -34.32 18.95 41.63
N TYR A 359 -35.55 19.44 41.55
CA TYR A 359 -36.82 18.76 41.80
C TYR A 359 -37.51 18.31 40.51
N SER A 360 -36.86 18.39 39.35
CA SER A 360 -37.38 17.88 38.07
C SER A 360 -37.77 16.39 38.15
N THR A 361 -37.04 15.60 38.93
CA THR A 361 -37.34 14.19 39.20
C THR A 361 -38.61 14.01 40.01
N VAL A 362 -38.87 14.90 40.97
CA VAL A 362 -40.08 14.92 41.80
C VAL A 362 -41.30 15.28 40.96
N THR A 363 -41.19 16.30 40.09
CA THR A 363 -42.29 16.71 39.20
C THR A 363 -42.54 15.68 38.10
N ALA A 364 -41.51 14.98 37.61
CA ALA A 364 -41.66 13.85 36.69
C ALA A 364 -42.42 12.68 37.32
N GLU A 365 -42.06 12.25 38.53
CA GLU A 365 -42.79 11.17 39.23
C GLU A 365 -44.24 11.58 39.54
N TYR A 366 -44.46 12.85 39.89
CA TYR A 366 -45.80 13.40 40.06
C TYR A 366 -46.65 13.26 38.78
N ASN A 367 -46.07 13.62 37.63
CA ASN A 367 -46.71 13.53 36.31
C ASN A 367 -47.00 12.07 35.92
N ASP A 368 -46.10 11.13 36.22
CA ASP A 368 -46.32 9.70 35.97
C ASP A 368 -47.49 9.13 36.79
N ASN A 369 -47.55 9.48 38.08
CA ASN A 369 -48.68 9.10 38.93
C ASN A 369 -49.99 9.75 38.44
N SER A 370 -49.91 10.99 37.94
CA SER A 370 -51.03 11.72 37.35
C SER A 370 -51.54 11.04 36.06
N ALA A 371 -50.63 10.61 35.19
CA ALA A 371 -50.93 9.83 33.99
C ALA A 371 -51.61 8.50 34.36
N ARG A 372 -51.08 7.81 35.38
CA ARG A 372 -51.66 6.54 35.84
C ARG A 372 -53.08 6.73 36.40
N LEU A 373 -53.37 7.82 37.10
CA LEU A 373 -54.73 8.15 37.54
C LEU A 373 -55.69 8.32 36.36
N ARG A 374 -55.24 8.98 35.27
CA ARG A 374 -56.00 9.09 34.01
C ARG A 374 -56.28 7.72 33.40
N GLU A 375 -55.26 6.86 33.30
CA GLU A 375 -55.39 5.50 32.77
C GLU A 375 -56.38 4.66 33.57
N ILE A 376 -56.42 4.80 34.90
CA ILE A 376 -57.41 4.10 35.73
C ILE A 376 -58.84 4.52 35.32
N VAL A 377 -59.08 5.79 35.00
CA VAL A 377 -60.39 6.24 34.49
C VAL A 377 -60.70 5.57 33.14
N GLU A 378 -59.71 5.49 32.25
CA GLU A 378 -59.84 4.81 30.96
C GLU A 378 -60.21 3.33 31.11
N GLU A 379 -59.54 2.62 32.01
CA GLU A 379 -59.81 1.22 32.33
C GLU A 379 -61.22 1.04 32.92
N VAL A 380 -61.64 1.93 33.83
CA VAL A 380 -62.98 1.91 34.42
C VAL A 380 -64.05 2.15 33.37
N VAL A 381 -63.84 3.11 32.46
CA VAL A 381 -64.76 3.41 31.36
C VAL A 381 -64.80 2.26 30.35
N SER A 382 -63.66 1.64 30.04
CA SER A 382 -63.59 0.44 29.20
C SER A 382 -64.40 -0.72 29.80
N LYS A 383 -64.26 -0.97 31.11
CA LYS A 383 -65.04 -1.97 31.83
C LYS A 383 -66.54 -1.63 31.85
N LEU A 384 -66.88 -0.34 32.00
CA LEU A 384 -68.26 0.15 31.96
C LEU A 384 -68.91 -0.08 30.59
N ARG A 385 -68.20 0.21 29.50
CA ARG A 385 -68.68 -0.01 28.12
C ARG A 385 -68.91 -1.50 27.87
N LYS A 386 -67.97 -2.36 28.27
CA LYS A 386 -68.10 -3.82 28.16
C LYS A 386 -69.30 -4.38 28.93
N LYS A 387 -69.59 -3.85 30.12
CA LYS A 387 -70.71 -4.32 30.97
C LYS A 387 -72.08 -3.76 30.58
N THR A 388 -72.14 -2.57 30.00
CA THR A 388 -73.41 -1.91 29.66
C THR A 388 -73.79 -2.00 28.19
N GLY A 389 -72.88 -2.41 27.31
CA GLY A 389 -73.08 -2.44 25.85
C GLY A 389 -73.18 -1.05 25.20
N ARG A 390 -73.09 0.04 25.98
CA ARG A 390 -73.26 1.41 25.50
C ARG A 390 -71.91 2.03 25.13
N LYS A 391 -71.62 2.18 23.83
CA LYS A 391 -70.36 2.77 23.32
C LYS A 391 -70.09 4.19 23.84
N LYS A 392 -71.13 5.01 24.03
CA LYS A 392 -71.02 6.39 24.56
C LYS A 392 -70.92 6.46 26.10
N ALA A 393 -71.00 5.34 26.82
CA ALA A 393 -70.93 5.36 28.28
C ALA A 393 -69.54 5.83 28.75
N GLY A 394 -69.53 6.83 29.64
CA GLY A 394 -68.31 7.36 30.24
C GLY A 394 -67.50 8.31 29.34
N LYS A 395 -68.03 8.77 28.20
CA LYS A 395 -67.34 9.74 27.33
C LYS A 395 -66.95 11.02 28.10
N SER A 396 -67.88 11.60 28.86
CA SER A 396 -67.61 12.80 29.66
C SER A 396 -66.56 12.59 30.75
N LEU A 397 -66.45 11.37 31.30
CA LEU A 397 -65.43 11.04 32.30
C LEU A 397 -64.03 10.96 31.70
N LEU A 398 -63.91 10.53 30.44
CA LEU A 398 -62.64 10.52 29.73
C LEU A 398 -62.20 11.94 29.38
N GLU A 399 -63.14 12.77 28.93
CA GLU A 399 -62.89 14.18 28.63
C GLU A 399 -62.47 14.95 29.89
N GLU A 400 -63.18 14.77 31.00
CA GLU A 400 -62.81 15.32 32.31
C GLU A 400 -61.43 14.80 32.75
N ALA A 401 -61.11 13.51 32.54
CA ALA A 401 -59.80 12.94 32.92
C ALA A 401 -58.63 13.50 32.10
N SER A 402 -58.85 13.79 30.81
CA SER A 402 -57.85 14.46 29.99
C SER A 402 -57.65 15.91 30.45
N VAL A 403 -58.72 16.66 30.71
CA VAL A 403 -58.63 18.06 31.17
C VAL A 403 -57.89 18.17 32.50
N GLU A 404 -58.22 17.33 33.47
CA GLU A 404 -57.56 17.31 34.78
C GLU A 404 -56.08 16.89 34.69
N TYR A 405 -55.74 16.02 33.75
CA TYR A 405 -54.35 15.64 33.49
C TYR A 405 -53.53 16.79 32.89
N GLU A 406 -54.03 17.45 31.86
CA GLU A 406 -53.34 18.59 31.24
C GLU A 406 -53.22 19.77 32.21
N ALA A 407 -54.24 20.02 33.04
CA ALA A 407 -54.19 21.04 34.09
C ALA A 407 -53.07 20.73 35.11
N ASN A 408 -52.94 19.48 35.53
CA ASN A 408 -51.90 19.07 36.48
C ASN A 408 -50.49 19.11 35.87
N LEU A 409 -50.35 18.81 34.59
CA LEU A 409 -49.08 18.93 33.87
C LEU A 409 -48.63 20.39 33.73
N ALA A 410 -49.58 21.29 33.46
CA ALA A 410 -49.31 22.73 33.40
C ALA A 410 -48.92 23.30 34.77
N LEU A 411 -49.58 22.84 35.85
CA LEU A 411 -49.24 23.21 37.22
C LEU A 411 -47.88 22.66 37.65
N SER A 412 -47.54 21.41 37.31
CA SER A 412 -46.24 20.83 37.69
C SER A 412 -45.08 21.48 36.94
N SER A 413 -45.32 21.96 35.72
CA SER A 413 -44.32 22.69 34.92
C SER A 413 -44.11 24.14 35.38
N SER A 414 -45.07 24.72 36.12
CA SER A 414 -44.98 26.10 36.62
C SER A 414 -44.38 26.20 38.02
N VAL A 415 -44.23 25.07 38.72
CA VAL A 415 -43.55 25.00 40.01
C VAL A 415 -42.06 25.12 39.80
N ALA A 416 -41.39 25.95 40.62
CA ALA A 416 -39.95 26.08 40.56
C ALA A 416 -39.29 24.71 40.78
N THR A 417 -38.63 24.20 39.74
CA THR A 417 -37.96 22.89 39.78
C THR A 417 -36.56 22.98 40.35
N ILE A 418 -36.00 24.17 40.55
CA ILE A 418 -34.65 24.34 41.06
C ILE A 418 -34.70 25.27 42.27
N SER A 419 -34.05 24.87 43.36
CA SER A 419 -33.73 25.73 44.50
C SER A 419 -32.23 25.79 44.67
N SER A 420 -31.67 26.99 44.80
CA SER A 420 -30.30 27.19 45.28
C SER A 420 -30.28 27.38 46.80
N ASN A 421 -29.26 26.86 47.47
CA ASN A 421 -28.88 27.27 48.81
C ASN A 421 -27.45 27.79 48.73
N CYS A 422 -27.23 29.01 49.19
CA CYS A 422 -25.93 29.66 49.09
C CYS A 422 -25.42 29.87 50.52
N ASP A 423 -24.33 29.20 50.88
CA ASP A 423 -23.65 29.46 52.15
C ASP A 423 -22.98 30.85 52.02
N LEU A 424 -23.56 31.85 52.68
CA LEU A 424 -22.98 33.18 52.85
C LEU A 424 -21.83 33.16 53.87
#